data_AF-A0A661L7E5-F1
#
_entry.id   AF-A0A661L7E5-F1
#
_cell.length_a   1.000
_cell.length_b   1.000
_cell.length_c   1.000
_cell.angle_alpha   90.00
_cell.angle_beta   90.00
_cell.angle_gamma   90.00
#
_symmetry.space_group_name_H-M   'P 1'
#
loop_
_entity.id
_entity.type
_entity.pdbx_description
1 polymer ?
#
loop_
_entity_poly.entity_id
_entity_poly.type
_entity_poly.pdbx_seq_one_letter_code
_entity_poly.pdbx_strand_id
1 'polypeptide(L)' 'GKDYMTIKVERDHRVDKNKDLELQKRIGEEIKKQIMVSAKVEIVDYASLPRSERKSKRVFDNRE' A
#
# COMPACT_ATOMS: atom_id res chain seq x y z
N GLY A 1 5.99 -22.34 -2.33
CA GLY A 1 5.17 -21.49 -3.23
C GLY A 1 5.79 -20.11 -3.29
N LYS A 2 5.43 -19.28 -4.29
CA LYS A 2 5.79 -17.86 -4.27
C LYS A 2 4.81 -17.12 -3.36
N ASP A 3 5.31 -16.40 -2.38
CA ASP A 3 4.49 -15.52 -1.55
C ASP A 3 4.19 -14.22 -2.29
N TYR A 4 2.97 -13.71 -2.10
CA TYR A 4 2.53 -12.45 -2.67
C TYR A 4 2.23 -11.45 -1.55
N MET A 5 2.74 -10.23 -1.70
CA MET A 5 2.50 -9.14 -0.76
C MET A 5 1.71 -8.03 -1.43
N THR A 6 0.61 -7.61 -0.82
CA THR A 6 -0.20 -6.46 -1.27
C THR A 6 -0.12 -5.36 -0.22
N ILE A 7 0.21 -4.15 -0.65
CA ILE A 7 0.29 -2.95 0.19
C ILE A 7 -0.81 -1.99 -0.24
N LYS A 8 -1.73 -1.67 0.67
CA LYS A 8 -2.75 -0.64 0.46
C LYS A 8 -2.27 0.67 1.05
N VAL A 9 -2.28 1.74 0.25
CA VAL A 9 -1.80 3.06 0.66
C VAL A 9 -2.87 4.09 0.37
N GLU A 10 -3.21 4.92 1.35
CA GLU A 10 -4.15 6.02 1.15
C GLU A 10 -3.49 7.15 0.35
N ARG A 11 -4.18 7.64 -0.67
CA ARG A 11 -3.83 8.91 -1.31
C ARG A 11 -4.12 10.07 -0.36
N ASP A 12 -3.25 11.07 -0.35
CA ASP A 12 -3.52 12.32 0.35
C ASP A 12 -4.72 13.04 -0.28
N HIS A 13 -5.60 13.60 0.56
CA HIS A 13 -6.81 14.31 0.12
C HIS A 13 -6.58 15.46 -0.89
N ARG A 14 -5.37 16.01 -1.00
CA ARG A 14 -5.00 17.09 -1.92
C ARG A 14 -4.42 16.59 -3.25
N VAL A 15 -4.17 15.31 -3.37
CA VAL A 15 -3.57 14.71 -4.57
C VAL A 15 -4.69 14.23 -5.50
N ASP A 16 -4.57 14.60 -6.77
CA ASP A 16 -5.48 14.16 -7.83
C ASP A 16 -5.34 12.65 -8.07
N LYS A 17 -6.47 11.96 -8.21
CA LYS A 17 -6.57 10.53 -8.58
C LYS A 17 -5.84 10.18 -9.88
N ASN A 18 -5.70 11.13 -10.79
CA ASN A 18 -4.93 10.97 -12.02
C ASN A 18 -3.44 10.65 -11.75
N LYS A 19 -2.92 10.99 -10.56
CA LYS A 19 -1.54 10.69 -10.16
C LYS A 19 -1.38 9.31 -9.50
N ASP A 20 -2.45 8.54 -9.32
CA ASP A 20 -2.40 7.24 -8.64
C ASP A 20 -1.43 6.27 -9.31
N LEU A 21 -1.42 6.23 -10.65
CA LEU A 21 -0.55 5.32 -11.40
C LEU A 21 0.93 5.66 -11.21
N GLU A 22 1.27 6.94 -11.16
CA GLU A 22 2.63 7.41 -10.88
C GLU A 22 3.02 7.08 -9.43
N LEU A 23 2.13 7.36 -8.48
CA LEU A 23 2.33 7.10 -7.06
C LEU A 23 2.51 5.60 -6.79
N GLN A 24 1.68 4.76 -7.41
CA GLN A 24 1.75 3.30 -7.33
C GLN A 24 3.12 2.78 -7.78
N LYS A 25 3.61 3.23 -8.94
CA LYS A 25 4.93 2.84 -9.47
C LYS A 25 6.05 3.27 -8.53
N ARG A 26 6.03 4.54 -8.10
CA ARG A 26 7.03 5.09 -7.20
C ARG A 26 7.11 4.32 -5.88
N ILE A 27 5.97 4.03 -5.25
CA ILE A 27 5.95 3.25 -4.00
C ILE A 27 6.47 1.83 -4.25
N GLY A 28 6.07 1.19 -5.34
CA GLY A 28 6.54 -0.16 -5.68
C GLY A 28 8.06 -0.22 -5.88
N GLU A 29 8.63 0.76 -6.56
CA GLU A 29 10.08 0.89 -6.75
C GLU A 29 10.81 1.11 -5.42
N GLU A 30 10.32 2.01 -4.58
CA GLU A 30 10.94 2.29 -3.27
C GLU A 30 10.87 1.08 -2.34
N ILE A 31 9.74 0.38 -2.27
CA ILE A 31 9.61 -0.87 -1.50
C ILE A 31 10.60 -1.92 -2.02
N LYS A 32 10.69 -2.09 -3.34
CA LYS A 32 11.64 -3.03 -3.94
C LYS A 32 13.09 -2.66 -3.61
N LYS A 33 13.45 -1.37 -3.61
CA LYS A 33 14.80 -0.92 -3.22
C LYS A 33 15.11 -1.16 -1.75
N GLN A 34 14.13 -0.94 -0.85
CA GLN A 34 14.34 -1.02 0.60
C GLN A 34 14.40 -2.45 1.12
N ILE A 35 13.54 -3.34 0.61
CA ILE A 35 13.41 -4.72 1.15
C ILE A 35 13.62 -5.82 0.10
N MET A 36 14.00 -5.47 -1.14
CA MET A 36 14.28 -6.41 -2.23
C MET A 36 13.10 -7.33 -2.61
N VAL A 37 11.87 -6.93 -2.24
CA VAL A 37 10.64 -7.68 -2.53
C VAL A 37 9.74 -6.87 -3.46
N SER A 38 9.20 -7.54 -4.47
CA SER A 38 8.17 -6.94 -5.34
C SER A 38 6.81 -7.09 -4.68
N ALA A 39 6.09 -5.99 -4.52
CA ALA A 39 4.77 -5.95 -3.89
C ALA A 39 3.74 -5.34 -4.83
N LYS A 40 2.50 -5.81 -4.75
CA LYS A 40 1.36 -5.17 -5.42
C LYS A 40 0.93 -3.96 -4.59
N VAL A 41 1.08 -2.76 -5.13
CA VAL A 41 0.64 -1.52 -4.45
C VAL A 41 -0.76 -1.18 -4.93
N GLU A 42 -1.68 -0.92 -4.01
CA GLU A 42 -3.04 -0.46 -4.30
C GLU A 42 -3.24 0.92 -3.64
N ILE A 43 -3.47 1.94 -4.46
CA ILE A 43 -3.82 3.27 -3.97
C ILE A 43 -5.31 3.30 -3.67
N VAL A 44 -5.66 3.68 -2.45
CA VAL A 44 -7.05 3.79 -2.00
C VAL A 44 -7.36 5.23 -1.64
N ASP A 45 -8.65 5.58 -1.60
CA ASP A 45 -9.07 6.95 -1.29
C ASP A 45 -8.72 7.32 0.15
N TYR A 46 -8.60 8.63 0.39
CA TYR A 46 -8.30 9.17 1.71
C TYR A 46 -9.34 8.72 2.75
N ALA A 47 -8.86 8.31 3.94
CA ALA A 47 -9.68 7.85 5.06
C ALA A 47 -10.53 6.60 4.77
N SER A 48 -10.17 5.81 3.75
CA SER A 48 -10.80 4.53 3.44
C SER A 48 -10.28 3.36 4.27
N LEU A 49 -9.06 3.46 4.80
CA LEU A 49 -8.49 2.43 5.67
C LEU A 49 -8.93 2.63 7.12
N PRO A 50 -9.16 1.54 7.87
CA PRO A 50 -9.61 1.62 9.24
C PRO A 50 -8.58 2.34 10.12
N ARG A 51 -8.99 3.48 10.67
CA ARG A 51 -8.25 4.19 11.72
C ARG A 51 -8.65 3.55 13.04
N SER A 52 -7.84 2.62 13.55
CA SER A 52 -8.09 2.08 14.89
C SER A 52 -7.80 3.17 15.93
N GLU A 53 -8.67 3.33 16.93
CA GLU A 53 -8.42 4.21 18.08
C GLU A 53 -7.28 3.70 19.00
N ARG A 54 -6.81 2.46 18.81
CA ARG A 54 -5.68 1.82 19.52
C ARG A 54 -4.51 1.55 18.56
N LYS A 55 -3.62 0.58 18.88
CA LYS A 55 -2.55 0.12 17.98
C LYS A 55 -3.14 -0.35 16.64
N SER A 56 -2.75 0.29 15.55
CA SER A 56 -3.18 -0.10 14.20
C SER A 56 -2.57 -1.44 13.80
N LYS A 57 -3.39 -2.48 13.66
CA LYS A 57 -3.00 -3.71 12.97
C LYS A 57 -2.91 -3.38 11.48
N ARG A 58 -1.68 -3.29 10.96
CA ARG A 58 -1.38 -2.93 9.56
C ARG A 58 -0.92 -4.11 8.71
N VAL A 59 -0.70 -5.27 9.33
CA VAL A 59 -0.25 -6.49 8.66
C VAL A 59 -1.31 -7.58 8.88
N PHE A 60 -1.74 -8.16 7.77
CA PHE A 60 -2.69 -9.26 7.73
C PHE A 60 -2.01 -10.40 6.99
N ASP A 61 -1.88 -11.55 7.65
CA ASP A 61 -1.40 -12.76 7.00
C ASP A 61 -2.62 -13.57 6.55
N ASN A 62 -2.70 -13.82 5.25
CA ASN A 62 -3.77 -14.59 4.61
C ASN A 62 -3.21 -15.87 3.98
N ARG A 63 -2.03 -16.32 4.42
CA ARG A 63 -1.49 -17.63 4.07
C ARG A 63 -2.15 -18.65 4.99
N GLU A 64 -3.05 -19.48 4.44
CA GLU A 64 -3.51 -20.71 5.10
C GLU A 64 -2.41 -21.78 5.09
#